data_AF-A0A955R7C1-F1
#
_entry.id   AF-A0A955R7C1-F1
#
_cell.length_a   1.000
_cell.length_b   1.000
_cell.length_c   1.000
_cell.angle_alpha   90.00
_cell.angle_beta   90.00
_cell.angle_gamma   90.00
#
_symmetry.space_group_name_H-M   'P 1'
#
loop_
_entity.id
_entity.type
_entity.pdbx_description
1 polymer ?
#
loop_
_entity_poly.entity_id
_entity_poly.type
_entity_poly.pdbx_seq_one_letter_code
_entity_poly.pdbx_strand_id
1 'polypeptide(L)'
;MWMLLGWFAHADVVEPGPICPPGSRSDSDHQGGFCAPTTCDGTCPDTTESCQRLGLCVVDSERACNGDAAPDCTFHHREAVGACEGPDDCAEGRCVVADRCAPSPSPAAASGGWGCAPGAALLVGGLPLTLLHRRRRRE
;
A
#
# COMPACT_ATOMS: atom_id res chain seq x y z
N MET A 1 36.05 -42.09 17.56
CA MET A 1 34.78 -42.49 16.95
C MET A 1 33.91 -41.23 16.86
N TRP A 2 33.90 -40.56 15.71
CA TRP A 2 33.17 -39.31 15.50
C TRP A 2 31.80 -39.63 14.90
N MET A 3 30.72 -39.30 15.61
CA MET A 3 29.38 -39.22 15.03
C MET A 3 29.01 -37.74 14.93
N LEU A 4 29.19 -37.19 13.74
CA LEU A 4 28.59 -35.91 13.36
C LEU A 4 27.14 -36.21 12.96
N LEU A 5 26.21 -35.93 13.89
CA LEU A 5 24.79 -35.86 13.57
C LEU A 5 24.59 -34.65 12.66
N GLY A 6 24.38 -34.93 11.37
CA GLY A 6 24.01 -33.92 10.39
C GLY A 6 22.66 -33.32 10.77
N TRP A 7 22.69 -32.08 11.26
CA TRP A 7 21.52 -31.22 11.32
C TRP A 7 21.06 -30.96 9.88
N PHE A 8 19.93 -31.54 9.49
CA PHE A 8 19.27 -31.14 8.26
C PHE A 8 18.71 -29.72 8.49
N ALA A 9 19.43 -28.71 7.99
CA ALA A 9 18.85 -27.41 7.78
C ALA A 9 17.81 -27.57 6.66
N HIS A 10 16.53 -27.51 7.01
CA HIS A 10 15.49 -27.30 6.01
C HIS A 10 15.66 -25.88 5.49
N ALA A 11 16.12 -25.76 4.24
CA ALA A 11 16.03 -24.49 3.54
C ALA A 11 14.54 -24.21 3.32
N ASP A 12 14.04 -23.12 3.88
CA ASP A 12 12.69 -22.65 3.60
C ASP A 12 12.55 -22.50 2.08
N VAL A 13 11.59 -23.23 1.50
CA VAL A 13 11.26 -23.07 0.08
C VAL A 13 10.73 -21.66 -0.09
N VAL A 14 11.49 -20.83 -0.80
CA VAL A 14 10.97 -19.54 -1.30
C VAL A 14 9.93 -19.90 -2.36
N GLU A 15 8.65 -19.76 -2.00
CA GLU A 15 7.57 -19.93 -2.97
C GLU A 15 7.78 -18.96 -4.15
N PRO A 16 7.47 -19.37 -5.40
CA PRO A 16 7.50 -18.45 -6.51
C PRO A 16 6.56 -17.28 -6.21
N GLY A 17 7.12 -16.07 -6.20
CA GLY A 17 6.35 -14.88 -5.88
C GLY A 17 5.24 -14.59 -6.91
N PRO A 18 4.27 -13.71 -6.57
CA PRO A 18 3.14 -13.42 -7.45
C PRO A 18 3.57 -12.86 -8.81
N ILE A 19 2.74 -13.13 -9.83
CA ILE A 19 2.82 -12.45 -11.13
C ILE A 19 2.27 -11.03 -10.93
N CYS A 20 3.12 -10.04 -11.18
CA CYS A 20 2.84 -8.65 -10.89
C CYS A 20 2.49 -7.84 -12.14
N PRO A 21 1.60 -6.84 -12.03
CA PRO A 21 1.31 -5.93 -13.14
C PRO A 21 2.52 -5.04 -13.49
N PRO A 22 2.53 -4.42 -14.67
CA PRO A 22 3.53 -3.40 -15.03
C PRO A 22 3.63 -2.30 -13.96
N GLY A 23 4.85 -1.85 -13.69
CA GLY A 23 5.21 -0.89 -12.64
C GLY A 23 5.50 -1.53 -11.29
N SER A 24 5.40 -2.86 -11.19
CA SER A 24 5.63 -3.60 -9.95
C SER A 24 6.49 -4.84 -10.13
N ARG A 25 7.08 -5.31 -9.02
CA ARG A 25 7.93 -6.49 -8.92
C ARG A 25 7.42 -7.41 -7.82
N SER A 26 7.68 -8.70 -7.99
CA SER A 26 7.42 -9.68 -6.95
C SER A 26 8.32 -9.44 -5.74
N ASP A 27 7.74 -9.42 -4.54
CA ASP A 27 8.43 -9.25 -3.25
C ASP A 27 7.73 -10.08 -2.17
N SER A 28 8.32 -10.23 -0.99
CA SER A 28 7.71 -11.01 0.11
C SER A 28 7.99 -10.45 1.50
N ASP A 29 7.02 -10.62 2.40
CA ASP A 29 7.14 -10.29 3.81
C ASP A 29 6.55 -11.41 4.69
N HIS A 30 6.37 -11.13 5.98
CA HIS A 30 5.80 -12.07 6.94
C HIS A 30 4.34 -12.47 6.66
N GLN A 31 3.63 -11.75 5.78
CA GLN A 31 2.27 -12.06 5.33
C GLN A 31 2.23 -12.84 4.01
N GLY A 32 3.38 -12.99 3.33
CA GLY A 32 3.52 -13.75 2.09
C GLY A 32 4.01 -12.92 0.91
N GLY A 33 3.80 -13.44 -0.30
CA GLY A 33 4.20 -12.76 -1.54
C GLY A 33 3.25 -11.61 -1.92
N PHE A 34 3.81 -10.48 -2.34
CA PHE A 34 3.06 -9.31 -2.81
C PHE A 34 3.76 -8.63 -3.99
N CYS A 35 3.09 -7.64 -4.59
CA CYS A 35 3.66 -6.84 -5.69
C CYS A 35 4.13 -5.48 -5.17
N ALA A 36 5.44 -5.31 -5.02
CA ALA A 36 6.06 -4.07 -4.61
C ALA A 36 6.24 -3.12 -5.81
N PRO A 37 6.11 -1.80 -5.65
CA PRO A 37 6.38 -0.86 -6.74
C PRO A 37 7.86 -0.86 -7.16
N THR A 38 8.11 -0.88 -8.46
CA THR A 38 9.48 -0.85 -9.02
C THR A 38 10.06 0.56 -8.92
N THR A 39 11.23 0.71 -8.31
CA THR A 39 12.00 1.98 -8.27
C THR A 39 12.74 2.21 -9.57
N CYS A 40 12.91 3.47 -9.97
CA CYS A 40 13.68 3.85 -11.16
C CYS A 40 14.61 5.02 -10.89
N ASP A 41 15.64 5.15 -11.73
CA ASP A 41 16.53 6.31 -11.82
C ASP A 41 16.54 6.81 -13.28
N GLY A 42 15.42 7.42 -13.67
CA GLY A 42 15.18 7.94 -15.02
C GLY A 42 14.70 6.92 -16.07
N THR A 43 15.00 5.63 -15.92
CA THR A 43 14.57 4.58 -16.85
C THR A 43 13.86 3.42 -16.17
N CYS A 44 12.92 2.79 -16.89
CA CYS A 44 12.20 1.60 -16.47
C CYS A 44 12.63 0.38 -17.30
N PRO A 45 12.59 -0.84 -16.72
CA PRO A 45 12.91 -2.06 -17.45
C PRO A 45 11.96 -2.32 -18.63
N ASP A 46 10.68 -2.00 -18.46
CA ASP A 46 9.67 -2.13 -19.50
C ASP A 46 9.55 -0.82 -20.30
N THR A 47 9.58 -0.93 -21.63
CA THR A 47 9.48 0.21 -22.55
C THR A 47 8.10 0.86 -22.60
N THR A 48 7.08 0.20 -22.06
CA THR A 48 5.72 0.74 -21.93
C THR A 48 5.54 1.57 -20.66
N GLU A 49 6.55 1.61 -19.80
CA GLU A 49 6.55 2.36 -18.55
C GLU A 49 7.36 3.65 -18.67
N SER A 50 7.06 4.58 -17.77
CA SER A 50 7.79 5.82 -17.58
C SER A 50 8.18 5.95 -16.12
N CYS A 51 9.37 6.51 -15.88
CA CYS A 51 9.82 6.80 -14.53
C CYS A 51 9.08 8.05 -14.02
N GLN A 52 8.19 7.88 -13.07
CA GLN A 52 7.33 8.92 -12.51
C GLN A 52 7.66 9.16 -11.05
N ARG A 53 7.61 10.43 -10.65
CA ARG A 53 7.79 10.82 -9.26
C ARG A 53 6.50 10.60 -8.48
N LEU A 54 6.56 9.79 -7.43
CA LEU A 54 5.45 9.54 -6.52
C LEU A 54 5.81 9.99 -5.10
N GLY A 55 4.97 10.83 -4.49
CA GLY A 55 5.07 11.19 -3.09
C GLY A 55 3.93 10.59 -2.27
N LEU A 56 4.27 10.02 -1.11
CA LEU A 56 3.33 9.49 -0.13
C LEU A 56 3.54 10.14 1.22
N CYS A 57 2.45 10.56 1.87
CA CYS A 57 2.46 10.96 3.27
C CYS A 57 2.57 9.71 4.13
N VAL A 58 3.71 9.57 4.81
CA VAL A 58 4.00 8.44 5.70
C VAL A 58 3.94 8.91 7.14
N VAL A 59 3.12 8.23 7.94
CA VAL A 59 3.03 8.40 9.39
C VAL A 59 3.75 7.23 10.05
N ASP A 60 4.73 7.55 10.90
CA ASP A 60 5.40 6.59 11.77
C ASP A 60 4.65 6.55 13.12
N SER A 61 4.31 5.35 13.58
CA SER A 61 3.63 5.11 14.87
C SER A 61 4.23 3.91 15.58
N GLU A 62 4.04 3.81 16.89
CA GLU A 62 4.35 2.62 17.66
C GLU A 62 3.04 1.89 17.99
N ARG A 63 2.99 0.59 17.72
CA ARG A 63 1.79 -0.24 17.92
C ARG A 63 2.13 -1.40 18.86
N ALA A 64 1.18 -1.75 19.71
CA ALA A 64 1.29 -2.95 20.53
C ALA A 64 1.02 -4.19 19.68
N CYS A 65 1.74 -5.28 19.99
CA CYS A 65 1.46 -6.58 19.40
C CYS A 65 0.10 -7.07 19.91
N ASN A 66 -0.75 -7.58 19.02
CA ASN A 66 -2.03 -8.16 19.44
C ASN A 66 -1.80 -9.55 20.04
N GLY A 67 -2.14 -9.73 21.32
CA GLY A 67 -2.22 -11.04 21.97
C GLY A 67 -1.62 -11.08 23.39
N ASP A 68 -2.16 -11.97 24.23
CA ASP A 68 -1.75 -12.13 25.64
C ASP A 68 -0.33 -12.70 25.81
N ALA A 69 0.29 -13.19 24.73
CA ALA A 69 1.59 -13.85 24.78
C ALA A 69 2.78 -12.89 24.96
N ALA A 70 2.60 -11.59 24.70
CA ALA A 70 3.68 -10.61 24.79
C ALA A 70 3.15 -9.23 25.22
N PRO A 71 2.84 -9.03 26.51
CA PRO A 71 2.18 -7.81 27.00
C PRO A 71 3.01 -6.53 26.86
N ASP A 72 4.34 -6.64 26.78
CA ASP A 72 5.27 -5.51 26.61
C ASP A 72 5.83 -5.42 25.18
N CYS A 73 5.17 -6.07 24.21
CA CYS A 73 5.62 -6.06 22.82
C CYS A 73 5.08 -4.84 22.08
N THR A 74 6.00 -4.01 21.61
CA THR A 74 5.70 -2.92 20.68
C THR A 74 6.51 -3.06 19.39
N PHE A 75 5.97 -2.52 18.30
CA PHE A 75 6.65 -2.48 17.01
C PHE A 75 6.42 -1.14 16.32
N HIS A 76 7.41 -0.72 15.52
CA HIS A 76 7.28 0.45 14.67
C HIS A 76 6.42 0.13 13.45
N HIS A 77 5.36 0.91 13.27
CA HIS A 77 4.42 0.81 12.16
C HIS A 77 4.51 2.06 11.30
N ARG A 78 4.74 1.89 10.00
CA ARG A 78 4.68 2.96 9.01
C ARG A 78 3.47 2.77 8.13
N GLU A 79 2.67 3.81 8.01
CA GLU A 79 1.46 3.79 7.20
C GLU A 79 1.49 4.94 6.18
N ALA A 80 1.18 4.62 4.92
CA ALA A 80 0.94 5.63 3.90
C ALA A 80 -0.52 6.07 3.97
N VAL A 81 -0.76 7.33 4.32
CA VAL A 81 -2.12 7.86 4.58
C VAL A 81 -2.68 8.75 3.46
N GLY A 82 -1.83 9.12 2.50
CA GLY A 82 -2.22 9.97 1.37
C GLY A 82 -1.09 10.22 0.38
N ALA A 83 -1.40 10.90 -0.72
CA ALA A 83 -0.41 11.37 -1.69
C ALA A 83 0.10 12.77 -1.32
N CYS A 84 1.31 13.09 -1.76
CA CYS A 84 1.91 14.43 -1.62
C CYS A 84 2.83 14.73 -2.81
N GLU A 85 3.07 16.02 -3.06
CA GLU A 85 4.04 16.52 -4.03
C GLU A 85 5.25 17.16 -3.34
N GLY A 86 5.05 17.72 -2.14
CA GLY A 86 6.05 18.44 -1.36
C GLY A 86 6.01 18.15 0.15
N PRO A 87 7.03 18.61 0.90
CA PRO A 87 7.19 18.31 2.32
C PRO A 87 6.06 18.83 3.20
N ASP A 88 5.38 19.90 2.79
CA ASP A 88 4.35 20.60 3.57
C ASP A 88 2.92 20.15 3.26
N ASP A 89 2.72 19.18 2.34
CA ASP A 89 1.38 18.74 1.92
C ASP A 89 0.72 17.79 2.92
N CYS A 90 1.51 17.14 3.77
CA CYS A 90 1.02 16.14 4.71
C CYS A 90 0.47 16.80 5.97
N ALA A 91 -0.82 16.60 6.25
CA ALA A 91 -1.45 17.06 7.50
C ALA A 91 -0.80 16.43 8.74
N GLU A 92 -0.32 15.19 8.62
CA GLU A 92 0.44 14.46 9.62
C GLU A 92 1.56 13.65 8.94
N GLY A 93 2.68 13.47 9.63
CA GLY A 93 3.82 12.70 9.14
C GLY A 93 4.73 13.48 8.20
N ARG A 94 5.31 12.80 7.21
CA ARG A 94 6.24 13.40 6.25
C ARG A 94 5.98 12.92 4.84
N CYS A 95 6.19 13.80 3.87
CA CYS A 95 6.17 13.41 2.46
C CYS A 95 7.45 12.63 2.11
N VAL A 96 7.28 11.36 1.74
CA VAL A 96 8.36 10.51 1.22
C VAL A 96 8.19 10.41 -0.28
N VAL A 97 9.16 10.96 -1.01
CA VAL A 97 9.16 11.00 -2.48
C VAL A 97 10.14 9.97 -3.02
N ALA A 98 9.70 9.20 -4.01
CA ALA A 98 10.54 8.27 -4.74
C ALA A 98 10.12 8.20 -6.21
N ASP A 99 11.09 7.98 -7.09
CA ASP A 99 10.83 7.76 -8.50
C ASP A 99 10.52 6.27 -8.74
N ARG A 100 9.39 6.01 -9.41
CA ARG A 100 8.79 4.68 -9.61
C ARG A 100 8.41 4.46 -11.07
N CYS A 101 8.47 3.22 -11.50
CA CYS A 101 7.94 2.84 -12.81
C CYS A 101 6.42 2.77 -12.77
N ALA A 102 5.79 3.44 -13.72
CA ALA A 102 4.36 3.44 -13.92
C ALA A 102 4.04 3.28 -15.41
N PRO A 103 2.94 2.60 -15.78
CA PRO A 103 2.46 2.60 -17.15
C PRO A 103 2.43 4.01 -17.72
N SER A 104 3.03 4.17 -18.89
CA SER A 104 3.05 5.47 -19.56
C SER A 104 1.62 5.94 -19.77
N PRO A 105 1.29 7.21 -19.46
CA PRO A 105 -0.05 7.72 -19.66
C PRO A 105 -0.42 7.60 -21.15
N SER A 106 -1.31 6.67 -21.46
CA SER A 106 -2.06 6.71 -22.72
C SER A 106 -2.93 7.97 -22.67
N PRO A 107 -3.13 8.72 -23.78
CA PRO A 107 -3.94 9.95 -23.78
C PRO A 107 -5.40 9.76 -23.29
N ALA A 108 -5.85 8.52 -23.08
CA ALA A 108 -7.14 8.18 -22.47
C ALA A 108 -7.14 8.11 -20.92
N ALA A 109 -6.00 8.22 -20.24
CA ALA A 109 -5.86 7.92 -18.81
C ALA A 109 -5.71 9.16 -17.89
N ALA A 110 -5.94 10.37 -18.40
CA ALA A 110 -5.74 11.63 -17.67
C ALA A 110 -6.76 11.91 -16.53
N SER A 111 -7.58 10.92 -16.13
CA SER A 111 -8.51 11.05 -15.02
C SER A 111 -8.59 9.76 -14.20
N GLY A 112 -7.55 9.47 -13.43
CA GLY A 112 -7.56 8.31 -12.54
C GLY A 112 -6.38 8.37 -11.59
N GLY A 113 -6.56 9.06 -10.46
CA GLY A 113 -5.57 9.09 -9.40
C GLY A 113 -5.18 7.67 -9.00
N TRP A 114 -3.89 7.47 -8.80
CA TRP A 114 -3.35 6.22 -8.27
C TRP A 114 -3.62 6.17 -6.76
N GLY A 115 -4.87 5.91 -6.42
CA GLY A 115 -5.24 5.44 -5.09
C GLY A 115 -5.26 3.93 -5.10
N CYS A 116 -4.78 3.31 -4.02
CA CYS A 116 -5.23 1.97 -3.67
C CYS A 116 -6.76 2.01 -3.62
N ALA A 117 -7.46 1.45 -4.60
CA ALA A 117 -8.91 1.41 -4.60
C ALA A 117 -9.36 0.57 -3.39
N PRO A 118 -10.05 1.15 -2.38
CA PRO A 118 -10.86 0.31 -1.51
C PRO A 118 -11.96 -0.30 -2.40
N GLY A 119 -12.25 -1.58 -2.15
CA GLY A 119 -13.06 -2.43 -3.03
C GLY A 119 -14.33 -1.77 -3.55
N ALA A 120 -14.68 -2.16 -4.78
CA ALA A 120 -15.91 -1.81 -5.46
C ALA A 120 -17.14 -2.00 -4.56
N ALA A 121 -17.67 -0.90 -4.01
CA ALA A 121 -19.03 -0.82 -3.52
C ALA A 121 -19.88 -0.18 -4.64
N LEU A 122 -20.65 -1.03 -5.32
CA LEU A 122 -21.65 -0.69 -6.31
C LEU A 122 -22.62 0.39 -5.79
N LEU A 123 -22.60 1.58 -6.40
CA LEU A 123 -23.67 2.57 -6.27
C LEU A 123 -24.46 2.61 -7.59
N VAL A 124 -25.60 1.92 -7.61
CA VAL A 124 -26.65 2.14 -8.61
C VAL A 124 -27.85 2.74 -7.89
N GLY A 125 -28.17 4.00 -8.22
CA GLY A 125 -29.55 4.53 -8.14
C GLY A 125 -29.79 5.73 -7.22
N GLY A 126 -29.67 6.93 -7.79
CA GLY A 126 -30.75 7.94 -7.83
C GLY A 126 -31.15 8.73 -6.56
N LEU A 127 -30.76 10.00 -6.54
CA LEU A 127 -31.33 11.17 -5.81
C LEU A 127 -32.87 11.37 -6.02
N PRO A 128 -33.60 12.27 -5.29
CA PRO A 128 -33.15 13.46 -4.57
C PRO A 128 -33.78 13.80 -3.19
N LEU A 129 -33.20 14.86 -2.61
CA LEU A 129 -33.58 15.67 -1.45
C LEU A 129 -35.07 16.07 -1.30
N THR A 130 -35.35 16.60 -0.09
CA THR A 130 -36.52 17.36 0.42
C THR A 130 -37.59 16.46 1.09
N LEU A 131 -38.06 16.69 2.32
CA LEU A 131 -38.47 17.91 3.02
C LEU A 131 -38.33 17.78 4.54
N LEU A 132 -37.99 18.89 5.19
CA LEU A 132 -38.26 19.19 6.59
C LEU A 132 -39.72 18.87 6.96
N HIS A 133 -39.96 18.14 8.05
CA HIS A 133 -41.02 18.57 8.97
C HIS A 133 -40.75 18.23 10.44
N ARG A 134 -40.43 19.30 11.17
CA ARG A 134 -40.44 19.45 12.61
C ARG A 134 -41.88 19.33 13.11
N ARG A 135 -42.20 18.40 14.01
CA ARG A 135 -43.29 18.63 14.99
C ARG A 135 -43.13 17.83 16.28
N ARG A 136 -42.94 18.58 17.37
CA ARG A 136 -43.12 18.18 18.77
C ARG A 136 -44.53 17.62 19.03
N ARG A 137 -44.63 16.64 19.93
CA ARG A 137 -45.41 16.63 21.21
C ARG A 137 -45.27 15.21 21.79
N ARG A 138 -44.65 15.04 22.98
CA ARG A 138 -45.30 14.96 24.30
C ARG A 138 -46.62 14.20 24.25
N GLU A 139 -46.61 12.96 24.75
CA GLU A 139 -47.42 12.52 25.88
C GLU A 139 -46.53 11.65 26.78
#